data_AF-A0A3G6J1Y6-F1
#
_entry.id   AF-A0A3G6J1Y6-F1
#
_cell.length_a   1.000
_cell.length_b   1.000
_cell.length_c   1.000
_cell.angle_alpha   90.00
_cell.angle_beta   90.00
_cell.angle_gamma   90.00
#
_symmetry.space_group_name_H-M   'P 1'
#
loop_
_entity.id
_entity.type
_entity.pdbx_description
1 polymer ?
#
loop_
_entity_poly.entity_id
_entity_poly.type
_entity_poly.pdbx_seq_one_letter_code
_entity_poly.pdbx_strand_id
1 'polypeptide(L)'
;MAQDLSSTYEWVEKAAAALSIDKDLAREMVPELLELTREVAHNQARPAAPLTAFLVGLAFESDTGASASEQAAHLRRLIAQVRALLEA
;
A
#
# COMPACT_ATOMS: atom_id res chain seq x y z
N MET A 1 -22.09 0.62 8.10
CA MET A 1 -21.20 -0.20 8.94
C MET A 1 -19.79 0.29 8.67
N ALA A 2 -19.26 1.18 9.52
CA ALA A 2 -17.83 1.50 9.46
C ALA A 2 -17.11 0.23 9.92
N GLN A 3 -16.37 -0.41 9.03
CA GLN A 3 -15.56 -1.57 9.40
C GLN A 3 -14.51 -1.08 10.40
N ASP A 4 -14.36 -1.79 11.51
CA ASP A 4 -13.32 -1.51 12.49
C ASP A 4 -11.95 -1.66 11.82
N LEU A 5 -11.01 -0.75 12.07
CA LEU A 5 -9.64 -0.85 11.59
C LEU A 5 -9.02 -2.21 11.95
N SER A 6 -9.39 -2.78 13.10
CA SER A 6 -8.98 -4.14 13.49
C SER A 6 -9.34 -5.19 12.43
N SER A 7 -10.55 -5.13 11.89
CA SER A 7 -11.02 -6.05 10.84
C SER A 7 -10.28 -5.88 9.51
N THR A 8 -9.83 -4.66 9.20
CA THR A 8 -8.99 -4.38 8.03
C THR A 8 -7.62 -5.01 8.18
N TYR A 9 -6.95 -4.84 9.32
CA TYR A 9 -5.64 -5.45 9.57
C TYR A 9 -5.71 -6.98 9.55
N GLU A 10 -6.73 -7.58 10.16
CA GLU A 10 -6.93 -9.03 10.09
C GLU A 10 -7.14 -9.53 8.66
N TRP A 11 -7.91 -8.80 7.85
CA TRP A 11 -8.10 -9.16 6.45
C TRP A 11 -6.80 -9.06 5.65
N VAL A 12 -6.04 -7.98 5.82
CA VAL A 12 -4.75 -7.77 5.15
C VAL A 12 -3.76 -8.87 5.51
N GLU A 13 -3.66 -9.26 6.77
CA GLU A 13 -2.78 -10.36 7.19
C GLU A 13 -3.19 -11.71 6.59
N LYS A 14 -4.50 -11.99 6.52
CA LYS A 14 -5.03 -13.20 5.88
C LYS A 14 -4.73 -13.22 4.39
N ALA A 15 -4.93 -12.10 3.70
CA ALA A 15 -4.63 -11.96 2.28
C ALA A 15 -3.12 -12.09 2.00
N ALA A 16 -2.27 -11.45 2.82
CA ALA A 16 -0.82 -11.56 2.73
C ALA A 16 -0.37 -13.02 2.90
N ALA A 17 -0.93 -13.73 3.87
CA ALA A 17 -0.66 -15.17 4.06
C ALA A 17 -0.99 -15.99 2.81
N ALA A 18 -2.16 -15.76 2.21
CA ALA A 18 -2.61 -16.49 1.03
C ALA A 18 -1.73 -16.23 -0.22
N LEU A 19 -1.10 -15.05 -0.28
CA LEU A 19 -0.23 -14.64 -1.37
C LEU A 19 1.27 -14.86 -1.10
N SER A 20 1.62 -15.46 0.04
CA SER A 20 3.02 -15.64 0.48
C SER A 20 3.79 -14.32 0.60
N ILE A 21 3.11 -13.26 1.03
CA ILE A 21 3.69 -11.94 1.32
C ILE A 21 4.02 -11.87 2.81
N ASP A 22 5.11 -11.20 3.16
CA ASP A 22 5.46 -10.90 4.56
C ASP A 22 4.32 -10.12 5.25
N LYS A 23 3.80 -10.70 6.34
CA LYS A 23 2.64 -10.15 7.06
C LYS A 23 2.97 -8.89 7.83
N ASP A 24 4.18 -8.79 8.36
CA ASP A 24 4.62 -7.64 9.14
C ASP A 24 4.78 -6.44 8.22
N LEU A 25 5.40 -6.65 7.04
CA LEU A 25 5.44 -5.65 5.98
C LEU A 25 4.03 -5.25 5.52
N ALA A 26 3.17 -6.22 5.21
CA ALA A 26 1.81 -5.94 4.75
C ALA A 26 1.01 -5.12 5.78
N ARG A 27 1.15 -5.46 7.08
CA ARG A 27 0.53 -4.75 8.20
C ARG A 27 1.11 -3.34 8.35
N GLU A 28 2.44 -3.18 8.26
CA GLU A 28 3.13 -1.90 8.37
C GLU A 28 2.67 -0.91 7.29
N MET A 29 2.43 -1.38 6.06
CA MET A 29 2.09 -0.53 4.92
C MET A 29 0.61 -0.11 4.85
N VAL A 30 -0.28 -0.68 5.67
CA VAL A 30 -1.72 -0.36 5.66
C VAL A 30 -1.99 1.14 5.80
N PRO A 31 -1.46 1.87 6.80
CA PRO A 31 -1.77 3.30 6.97
C PRO A 31 -1.35 4.13 5.75
N GLU A 32 -0.21 3.81 5.15
CA GLU A 32 0.41 4.56 4.07
C GLU A 32 -0.34 4.36 2.75
N LEU A 33 -0.75 3.12 2.46
CA LEU A 33 -1.59 2.81 1.29
C LEU A 33 -3.00 3.38 1.43
N LEU A 34 -3.60 3.31 2.63
CA LEU A 34 -4.91 3.93 2.86
C LEU A 34 -4.84 5.45 2.71
N GLU A 35 -3.77 6.08 3.19
CA GLU A 35 -3.57 7.51 3.01
C GLU A 35 -3.36 7.89 1.54
N LEU A 36 -2.53 7.13 0.80
CA LEU A 36 -2.36 7.33 -0.64
C LEU A 36 -3.70 7.21 -1.39
N THR A 37 -4.48 6.17 -1.13
CA THR A 37 -5.78 5.97 -1.79
C THR A 37 -6.77 7.08 -1.45
N ARG A 38 -6.74 7.60 -0.22
CA ARG A 38 -7.53 8.77 0.20
C ARG A 38 -7.14 10.01 -0.60
N GLU A 39 -5.86 10.31 -0.73
CA GLU A 39 -5.36 11.47 -1.49
C GLU A 39 -5.71 11.39 -2.98
N VAL A 40 -5.47 10.23 -3.61
CA VAL A 40 -5.78 10.03 -5.03
C VAL A 40 -7.29 10.15 -5.28
N ALA A 41 -8.13 9.59 -4.41
CA ALA A 41 -9.58 9.66 -4.56
C ALA A 41 -10.13 11.08 -4.42
N HIS A 42 -9.45 11.95 -3.65
CA HIS A 42 -9.83 13.35 -3.49
C HIS A 42 -9.34 14.25 -4.63
N ASN A 43 -8.11 14.05 -5.10
CA ASN A 43 -7.49 14.95 -6.08
C ASN A 43 -7.79 14.57 -7.54
N GLN A 44 -7.98 13.28 -7.85
CA GLN A 44 -8.18 12.81 -9.23
C GLN A 44 -9.62 12.32 -9.46
N ALA A 45 -9.86 11.04 -9.23
CA ALA A 45 -11.17 10.41 -9.33
C ALA A 45 -11.18 9.17 -8.44
N ARG A 46 -12.33 8.85 -7.84
CA ARG A 46 -12.46 7.68 -6.95
C ARG A 46 -11.98 6.36 -7.58
N PRO A 47 -12.22 6.07 -8.88
CA PRO A 47 -11.66 4.87 -9.52
C PRO A 47 -10.14 4.85 -9.63
N ALA A 48 -9.46 6.00 -9.60
CA ALA A 48 -8.00 6.06 -9.69
C ALA A 48 -7.32 5.51 -8.44
N ALA A 49 -7.94 5.60 -7.26
CA ALA A 49 -7.36 5.09 -6.01
C ALA A 49 -6.95 3.61 -6.05
N PRO A 50 -7.84 2.65 -6.35
CA PRO A 50 -7.44 1.24 -6.44
C PRO A 50 -6.48 0.95 -7.60
N LEU A 51 -6.59 1.68 -8.72
CA LEU A 51 -5.68 1.53 -9.86
C LEU A 51 -4.26 1.98 -9.51
N THR A 52 -4.13 3.07 -8.75
CA THR A 52 -2.84 3.55 -8.25
C THR A 52 -2.21 2.57 -7.27
N ALA A 53 -2.98 2.03 -6.32
CA ALA A 53 -2.47 1.02 -5.39
C ALA A 53 -1.98 -0.24 -6.13
N PHE A 54 -2.71 -0.67 -7.17
CA PHE A 54 -2.29 -1.76 -8.04
C PHE A 54 -0.98 -1.46 -8.79
N LEU A 55 -0.82 -0.25 -9.34
CA LEU A 55 0.41 0.15 -10.04
C LEU A 55 1.62 0.24 -9.09
N VAL A 56 1.43 0.75 -7.88
CA VAL A 56 2.49 0.74 -6.84
C VAL A 56 2.90 -0.69 -6.52
N GLY A 57 1.93 -1.61 -6.39
CA GLY A 57 2.21 -3.03 -6.18
C GLY A 57 2.91 -3.69 -7.36
N LEU A 58 2.57 -3.34 -8.61
CA LEU A 58 3.27 -3.84 -9.79
C LEU A 58 4.71 -3.30 -9.90
N ALA A 59 4.94 -2.06 -9.49
CA ALA A 59 6.26 -1.44 -9.50
C ALA A 59 7.15 -1.91 -8.33
N PHE A 60 6.55 -2.50 -7.29
CA PHE A 60 7.27 -3.06 -6.17
C PHE A 60 7.97 -4.37 -6.59
N GLU A 61 9.21 -4.24 -7.03
CA GLU A 61 10.09 -5.39 -7.19
C GLU A 61 10.57 -5.85 -5.80
N SER A 62 10.03 -6.98 -5.33
CA SER A 62 10.47 -7.57 -4.07
C SER A 62 11.86 -8.20 -4.23
N ASP A 63 12.87 -7.61 -3.60
CA ASP A 63 14.19 -8.22 -3.49
C ASP A 63 14.16 -9.30 -2.39
N THR A 64 14.36 -10.56 -2.79
CA THR A 64 14.38 -11.74 -1.90
C THR A 64 15.47 -11.69 -0.81
N GLY A 65 16.47 -10.81 -0.93
CA GLY A 65 17.50 -10.59 0.08
C GLY A 65 17.27 -9.38 1.00
N ALA A 66 16.29 -8.53 0.70
CA ALA A 66 16.04 -7.31 1.45
C ALA A 66 15.25 -7.58 2.73
N SER A 67 15.67 -6.94 3.83
CA SER A 67 14.91 -6.94 5.08
C SER A 67 13.55 -6.26 4.93
N ALA A 68 12.61 -6.57 5.83
CA ALA A 68 11.28 -5.95 5.82
C ALA A 68 11.34 -4.41 5.87
N SER A 69 12.30 -3.84 6.60
CA SER A 69 12.50 -2.39 6.66
C SER A 69 13.00 -1.79 5.35
N GLU A 70 13.89 -2.49 4.63
CA GLU A 70 14.35 -2.08 3.30
C GLU A 70 13.22 -2.14 2.27
N GLN A 71 12.40 -3.19 2.33
CA GLN A 71 11.20 -3.34 1.50
C GLN A 71 10.17 -2.24 1.79
N ALA A 72 9.90 -1.95 3.07
CA ALA A 72 9.02 -0.86 3.49
C ALA A 72 9.55 0.50 3.01
N ALA A 73 10.86 0.74 3.14
CA ALA A 73 11.50 1.96 2.62
C ALA A 73 11.38 2.07 1.09
N HIS A 74 11.47 0.95 0.36
CA HIS A 74 11.21 0.92 -1.08
C HIS A 74 9.77 1.32 -1.41
N LEU A 75 8.78 0.67 -0.78
CA LEU A 75 7.37 0.99 -1.00
C LEU A 75 7.06 2.46 -0.70
N ARG A 76 7.58 3.00 0.40
CA ARG A 76 7.43 4.43 0.74
C ARG A 76 8.00 5.35 -0.34
N ARG A 77 9.10 4.99 -1.00
CA ARG A 77 9.65 5.76 -2.13
C ARG A 77 8.70 5.75 -3.33
N LEU A 78 8.13 4.59 -3.68
CA LEU A 78 7.14 4.49 -4.77
C LEU A 78 5.88 5.31 -4.44
N ILE A 79 5.38 5.21 -3.21
CA ILE A 79 4.25 6.02 -2.72
C ILE A 79 4.56 7.51 -2.85
N ALA A 80 5.76 7.95 -2.42
CA ALA A 80 6.17 9.35 -2.52
C ALA A 80 6.26 9.85 -3.97
N GLN A 81 6.77 9.02 -4.89
CA GLN A 81 6.80 9.35 -6.32
C GLN A 81 5.40 9.59 -6.88
N VAL A 82 4.44 8.73 -6.51
CA VAL A 82 3.04 8.90 -6.94
C VAL A 82 2.41 10.15 -6.31
N ARG A 83 2.66 10.40 -5.02
CA ARG A 83 2.15 11.59 -4.33
C ARG A 83 2.61 12.89 -4.97
N ALA A 84 3.86 12.95 -5.41
CA ALA A 84 4.39 14.13 -6.10
C ALA A 84 3.62 14.47 -7.39
N LEU A 85 2.92 13.51 -8.01
CA LEU A 85 2.06 13.76 -9.17
C LEU A 85 0.71 14.41 -8.81
N LEU A 86 0.31 14.38 -7.53
CA LEU A 86 -0.93 14.99 -7.05
C LEU A 86 -0.75 16.48 -6.68
N GLU A 87 0.49 16.91 -6.47
CA GLU A 87 0.86 18.28 -6.09
C GLU A 87 1.24 19.17 -7.30
N ALA A 88 1.40 18.56 -8.48
CA ALA A 88 1.79 19.20 -9.74
C ALA A 88 0.57 19.62 -10.58
#